data_AF-A0A1F3SYP2-F1
#
_entry.id   AF-A0A1F3SYP2-F1
#
_cell.length_a   1.000
_cell.length_b   1.000
_cell.length_c   1.000
_cell.angle_alpha   90.00
_cell.angle_beta   90.00
_cell.angle_gamma   90.00
#
_symmetry.space_group_name_H-M   'P 1'
#
loop_
_entity.id
_entity.type
_entity.pdbx_description
1 polymer ?
#
loop_
_entity_poly.entity_id
_entity_poly.type
_entity_poly.pdbx_seq_one_letter_code
_entity_poly.pdbx_strand_id
1 'polypeptide(L)'
;MELAAKVGIIQGLVTNYERDRLRMHAEMVARFAVALGVSADELLGLKSSRSAAVVHTSSGLSLKIVRRLAKIEQLPAAKQKALLQTLDLFLEGAEQHKRQALEAS
;
A
#
# COMPACT_ATOMS: atom_id res chain seq x y z
N MET A 1 23.34 -3.71 -2.27
CA MET A 1 23.77 -4.04 -0.89
C MET A 1 22.61 -4.08 0.10
N GLU A 2 21.76 -3.06 0.15
CA GLU A 2 20.71 -2.98 1.19
C GLU A 2 19.71 -4.15 1.19
N LEU A 3 19.23 -4.58 0.01
CA LEU A 3 18.27 -5.68 -0.11
C LEU A 3 18.86 -7.04 0.28
N ALA A 4 20.10 -7.33 -0.16
CA ALA A 4 20.79 -8.57 0.16
C ALA A 4 20.97 -8.75 1.68
N ALA A 5 21.32 -7.67 2.37
CA ALA A 5 21.41 -7.64 3.83
C ALA A 5 20.05 -7.84 4.51
N LYS A 6 19.00 -7.17 4.03
CA LYS A 6 17.62 -7.32 4.56
C LYS A 6 17.08 -8.74 4.40
N VAL A 7 17.37 -9.38 3.28
CA VAL A 7 16.93 -10.76 3.00
C VAL A 7 17.83 -11.78 3.69
N GLY A 8 19.10 -11.46 3.98
CA GLY A 8 20.09 -12.37 4.59
C GLY A 8 20.75 -13.29 3.57
N ILE A 9 21.03 -12.80 2.36
CA ILE A 9 21.71 -13.53 1.28
C ILE A 9 22.84 -12.69 0.68
N ILE A 10 23.71 -13.30 -0.12
CA ILE A 10 24.75 -12.58 -0.85
C ILE A 10 24.16 -11.81 -2.04
N GLN A 11 24.77 -10.68 -2.39
CA GLN A 11 24.33 -9.82 -3.50
C GLN A 11 24.28 -10.57 -4.84
N GLY A 12 25.19 -11.53 -5.07
CA GLY A 12 25.19 -12.35 -6.28
C GLY A 12 23.92 -13.18 -6.46
N LEU A 13 23.31 -13.67 -5.36
CA LEU A 13 22.05 -14.41 -5.42
C LEU A 13 20.88 -13.50 -5.79
N VAL A 14 20.83 -12.29 -5.23
CA VAL A 14 19.85 -11.27 -5.62
C VAL A 14 19.91 -11.02 -7.12
N THR A 15 21.13 -10.79 -7.63
CA THR A 15 21.36 -10.58 -9.06
C THR A 15 20.95 -11.77 -9.94
N ASN A 16 21.14 -13.00 -9.48
CA ASN A 16 20.71 -14.18 -10.21
C ASN A 16 19.17 -14.28 -10.27
N TYR A 17 18.48 -13.93 -9.19
CA TYR A 17 17.02 -13.86 -9.17
C TYR A 17 16.49 -12.75 -10.09
N GLU A 18 17.09 -11.56 -10.07
CA GLU A 18 16.69 -10.43 -10.91
C GLU A 18 16.88 -10.68 -12.41
N ARG A 19 17.89 -11.48 -12.78
CA ARG A 19 18.19 -11.84 -14.17
C ARG A 19 17.52 -13.14 -14.62
N ASP A 20 16.63 -13.69 -13.82
CA ASP A 20 15.93 -14.96 -14.04
C ASP A 20 16.90 -16.13 -14.34
N ARG A 21 18.12 -16.06 -13.76
CA ARG A 21 19.15 -17.10 -13.86
C ARG A 21 18.95 -18.20 -12.83
N LEU A 22 18.15 -17.95 -11.80
CA LEU A 22 17.81 -18.88 -10.73
C LEU A 22 16.34 -18.73 -10.36
N ARG A 23 15.61 -19.84 -10.23
CA ARG A 23 14.23 -19.81 -9.74
C ARG A 23 14.18 -19.65 -8.23
N MET A 24 13.29 -18.77 -7.78
CA MET A 24 13.04 -18.50 -6.38
C MET A 24 12.10 -19.57 -5.79
N HIS A 25 12.53 -20.27 -4.74
CA HIS A 25 11.64 -21.17 -3.99
C HIS A 25 10.73 -20.39 -3.05
N ALA A 26 9.65 -21.03 -2.59
CA ALA A 26 8.58 -20.37 -1.83
C ALA A 26 9.07 -19.54 -0.62
N GLU A 27 10.03 -20.07 0.15
CA GLU A 27 10.64 -19.35 1.27
C GLU A 27 11.33 -18.05 0.82
N MET A 28 12.08 -18.08 -0.30
CA MET A 28 12.75 -16.88 -0.81
C MET A 28 11.74 -15.86 -1.33
N VAL A 29 10.64 -16.30 -1.93
CA VAL A 29 9.54 -15.41 -2.33
C VAL A 29 8.99 -14.68 -1.10
N ALA A 30 8.75 -15.41 0.01
CA ALA A 30 8.28 -14.81 1.25
C ALA A 30 9.30 -13.82 1.83
N ARG A 31 10.60 -14.18 1.87
CA ARG A 31 11.66 -13.31 2.41
C ARG A 31 11.84 -12.03 1.59
N PHE A 32 11.79 -12.12 0.27
CA PHE A 32 11.85 -10.95 -0.61
C PHE A 32 10.61 -10.06 -0.45
N ALA A 33 9.41 -10.66 -0.39
CA ALA A 33 8.17 -9.93 -0.19
C ALA A 33 8.19 -9.12 1.12
N VAL A 34 8.61 -9.73 2.23
CA VAL A 34 8.78 -9.06 3.52
C VAL A 34 9.83 -7.95 3.45
N ALA A 35 11.00 -8.23 2.86
CA ALA A 35 12.08 -7.25 2.76
C ALA A 35 11.73 -6.02 1.89
N LEU A 36 10.88 -6.21 0.88
CA LEU A 36 10.40 -5.18 -0.04
C LEU A 36 9.09 -4.51 0.41
N GLY A 37 8.39 -5.08 1.39
CA GLY A 37 7.11 -4.57 1.87
C GLY A 37 5.96 -4.74 0.88
N VAL A 38 6.01 -5.77 0.04
CA VAL A 38 4.98 -6.10 -0.97
C VAL A 38 4.39 -7.47 -0.70
N SER A 39 3.24 -7.80 -1.31
CA SER A 39 2.69 -9.16 -1.26
C SER A 39 3.43 -10.12 -2.18
N ALA A 40 3.37 -11.43 -1.90
CA ALA A 40 3.95 -12.45 -2.78
C ALA A 40 3.30 -12.42 -4.18
N ASP A 41 1.99 -12.16 -4.26
CA ASP A 41 1.28 -12.00 -5.54
C ASP A 41 1.81 -10.83 -6.37
N GLU A 42 2.15 -9.71 -5.73
CA GLU A 42 2.75 -8.55 -6.40
C GLU A 42 4.19 -8.83 -6.82
N LEU A 43 4.98 -9.48 -5.96
CA LEU A 43 6.35 -9.89 -6.28
C LEU A 43 6.40 -10.85 -7.48
N LEU A 44 5.40 -11.74 -7.59
CA LEU A 44 5.27 -12.70 -8.69
C LEU A 44 4.51 -12.14 -9.90
N GLY A 45 4.05 -10.89 -9.86
CA GLY A 45 3.32 -10.25 -10.96
C GLY A 45 1.91 -10.81 -11.19
N LEU A 46 1.33 -11.54 -10.24
CA LEU A 46 -0.03 -12.10 -10.29
C LEU A 46 -1.10 -11.03 -10.06
N LYS A 47 -0.75 -9.93 -9.37
CA LYS A 47 -1.57 -8.72 -9.29
C LYS A 47 -1.00 -7.67 -10.23
N SER A 48 -1.78 -7.29 -11.26
CA SER A 48 -1.43 -6.15 -12.12
C SER A 48 -1.35 -4.89 -11.25
N SER A 49 -0.17 -4.29 -11.17
CA SER A 49 0.07 -2.98 -10.58
C SER A 49 -0.61 -1.90 -11.44
N ARG A 50 -1.94 -1.87 -11.45
CA ARG A 50 -2.72 -0.92 -12.26
C ARG A 50 -2.74 0.50 -11.68
N SER A 51 -1.80 0.83 -10.79
CA SER A 51 -1.67 2.18 -10.24
C SER A 51 -0.21 2.50 -9.87
N ALA A 52 0.65 2.59 -10.88
CA ALA A 52 1.95 3.26 -10.75
C ALA A 52 1.81 4.79 -10.46
N ALA A 53 0.58 5.32 -10.41
CA ALA A 53 0.30 6.73 -10.10
C ALA A 53 -0.03 6.99 -8.62
N VAL A 54 -0.17 5.94 -7.81
CA VAL A 54 -0.33 6.08 -6.37
C VAL A 54 0.89 5.43 -5.74
N VAL A 55 1.79 6.26 -5.21
CA VAL A 55 2.79 5.79 -4.23
C VAL A 55 1.98 5.23 -3.07
N HIS A 56 1.72 3.92 -3.14
CA HIS A 56 1.04 3.15 -2.13
C HIS A 56 2.01 3.04 -0.96
N THR A 57 1.68 3.69 0.14
CA THR A 57 2.29 3.33 1.42
C THR A 57 1.89 1.88 1.75
N SER A 58 2.59 1.21 2.65
CA SER A 58 2.31 -0.16 3.11
C SER A 58 0.86 -0.41 3.59
N SER A 59 0.04 0.65 3.72
CA SER A 59 -1.38 0.62 4.05
C SER A 59 -2.32 0.75 2.83
N GLY A 60 -1.81 0.79 1.60
CA GLY A 60 -2.62 0.98 0.38
C GLY A 60 -3.16 2.41 0.17
N LEU A 61 -2.98 3.30 1.16
CA LEU A 61 -3.42 4.70 1.10
C LEU A 61 -2.51 5.54 0.20
N SER A 62 -3.11 6.47 -0.54
CA SER A 62 -2.34 7.43 -1.34
C SER A 62 -1.49 8.35 -0.45
N LEU A 63 -0.27 8.64 -0.89
CA LEU A 63 0.63 9.56 -0.20
C LEU A 63 -0.01 10.95 0.07
N LYS A 64 -0.90 11.40 -0.82
CA LYS A 64 -1.66 12.65 -0.65
C LYS A 64 -2.62 12.62 0.55
N ILE A 65 -3.17 11.46 0.88
CA ILE A 65 -4.06 11.26 2.04
C ILE A 65 -3.23 11.20 3.32
N VAL A 66 -2.16 10.40 3.32
CA VAL A 66 -1.25 10.26 4.48
C VAL A 66 -0.68 11.61 4.92
N ARG A 67 -0.24 12.44 3.97
CA ARG A 67 0.25 13.80 4.26
C ARG A 67 -0.81 14.71 4.87
N ARG A 68 -2.09 14.51 4.57
CA ARG A 68 -3.19 15.30 5.15
C ARG A 68 -3.53 14.81 6.55
N LEU A 69 -3.57 13.50 6.79
CA LEU A 69 -3.74 12.90 8.12
C LEU A 69 -2.69 13.42 9.11
N ALA A 70 -1.41 13.40 8.73
CA ALA A 70 -0.34 13.94 9.58
C ALA A 70 -0.51 15.43 9.93
N LYS A 71 -1.09 16.23 9.02
CA LYS A 71 -1.41 17.64 9.31
C LYS A 71 -2.60 17.78 10.25
N ILE A 72 -3.58 16.90 10.16
CA ILE A 72 -4.75 16.90 11.03
C ILE A 72 -4.31 16.62 12.47
N GLU A 73 -3.42 15.64 12.68
CA GLU A 73 -2.88 15.31 14.01
C GLU A 73 -2.14 16.46 14.70
N GLN A 74 -1.63 17.43 13.95
CA GLN A 74 -0.95 18.61 14.50
C GLN A 74 -1.92 19.74 14.92
N LEU A 75 -3.21 19.63 14.60
CA LEU A 75 -4.20 20.65 14.96
C LEU A 75 -4.61 20.55 16.43
N PRO A 76 -5.12 21.63 17.05
CA PRO A 76 -5.77 21.54 18.36
C PRO A 76 -6.96 20.55 18.35
N ALA A 77 -7.16 19.83 19.46
CA ALA A 77 -8.16 18.76 19.57
C ALA A 77 -9.58 19.16 19.12
N ALA A 78 -10.00 20.40 19.42
CA ALA A 78 -11.29 20.93 18.97
C ALA A 78 -11.42 20.98 17.44
N LYS A 79 -10.36 21.39 16.74
CA LYS A 79 -10.32 21.46 15.27
C LYS A 79 -10.22 20.07 14.64
N GLN A 80 -9.48 19.15 15.27
CA GLN A 80 -9.44 17.75 14.84
C GLN A 80 -10.83 17.13 14.89
N LYS A 81 -11.53 17.28 16.03
CA LYS A 81 -12.88 16.75 16.23
C LYS A 81 -13.86 17.28 15.18
N ALA A 82 -13.84 18.59 14.90
CA ALA A 82 -14.70 19.19 13.89
C ALA A 82 -14.44 18.63 12.48
N LEU A 83 -13.16 18.45 12.11
CA LEU A 83 -12.79 17.87 10.82
C LEU A 83 -13.23 16.40 10.69
N LEU A 84 -13.05 15.60 11.74
CA LEU A 84 -13.49 14.21 11.75
C LEU A 84 -15.01 14.10 11.59
N GLN A 85 -15.78 14.90 12.34
CA GLN A 85 -17.25 14.95 12.19
C GLN A 85 -17.69 15.34 10.78
N THR A 86 -16.97 16.27 10.12
CA THR A 86 -17.27 16.68 8.75
C THR A 86 -16.97 15.55 7.74
N LEU A 87 -15.88 14.80 7.97
CA LEU A 87 -15.55 13.62 7.17
C LEU A 87 -16.62 12.52 7.32
N ASP A 88 -17.07 12.26 8.55
CA ASP A 88 -18.12 11.26 8.81
C ASP A 88 -19.41 11.62 8.04
N LEU A 89 -19.85 12.88 8.13
CA LEU A 89 -21.02 13.36 7.40
C LEU A 89 -20.89 13.19 5.88
N PHE A 90 -19.70 13.50 5.34
CA PHE A 90 -19.45 13.37 3.90
C PHE A 90 -19.48 11.91 3.44
N LEU A 91 -18.90 11.00 4.24
CA LEU A 91 -18.87 9.57 3.94
C LEU A 91 -20.27 8.95 4.01
N GLU A 92 -21.07 9.32 5.02
CA GLU A 92 -22.46 8.88 5.13
C GLU A 92 -23.29 9.31 3.91
N GLY A 93 -23.15 10.56 3.47
CA GLY A 93 -23.83 11.06 2.27
C GLY A 93 -23.40 10.30 1.01
N ALA A 94 -22.09 10.05 0.84
CA ALA A 94 -21.58 9.32 -0.30
C ALA A 94 -22.09 7.86 -0.37
N GLU A 95 -22.18 7.18 0.78
CA GLU A 95 -22.73 5.82 0.88
C GLU A 95 -24.23 5.78 0.55
N GLN A 96 -25.00 6.79 0.98
CA GLN A 96 -26.43 6.90 0.65
C GLN A 96 -26.65 7.05 -0.86
N HIS A 97 -25.89 7.92 -1.52
CA HIS A 97 -25.96 8.10 -2.97
C HIS A 97 -25.61 6.82 -3.73
N LYS A 98 -24.60 6.08 -3.25
CA LYS A 98 -24.18 4.81 -3.84
C LYS A 98 -25.26 3.73 -3.71
N ARG A 99 -25.97 3.66 -2.57
CA ARG A 99 -27.11 2.74 -2.38
C ARG A 99 -28.27 3.08 -3.31
N GLN A 100 -28.62 4.36 -3.43
CA GLN A 100 -29.68 4.81 -4.35
C GLN A 100 -29.35 4.49 -5.83
N ALA A 101 -28.09 4.61 -6.23
CA ALA A 101 -27.65 4.25 -7.58
C ALA A 101 -27.70 2.74 -7.87
N LEU A 102 -27.54 1.90 -6.84
CA LEU A 102 -27.64 0.43 -6.96
C LEU A 102 -29.10 -0.05 -6.96
N GLU A 103 -30.00 0.64 -6.27
CA GLU A 103 -31.44 0.32 -6.26
C GLU A 103 -32.17 0.79 -7.53
N ALA A 104 -31.61 1.75 -8.25
CA ALA A 104 -32.15 2.28 -9.51
C ALA A 104 -31.64 1.54 -10.77
N SER A 105 -30.81 0.50 -10.60
CA SER A 105 -30.12 -0.24 -11.68
C SER A 105 -30.56 -1.69 -11.75
#